data_AF-A0A1G7RKV6-F1
#
_entry.id   AF-A0A1G7RKV6-F1
#
_cell.length_a   1.000
_cell.length_b   1.000
_cell.length_c   1.000
_cell.angle_alpha   90.00
_cell.angle_beta   90.00
_cell.angle_gamma   90.00
#
_symmetry.space_group_name_H-M   'P 1'
#
loop_
_entity.id
_entity.type
_entity.pdbx_description
1 polymer ?
#
loop_
_entity_poly.entity_id
_entity_poly.type
_entity_poly.pdbx_seq_one_letter_code
_entity_poly.pdbx_strand_id
1 'polypeptide(L)'
;MKTKQTIKGLLMIAAISIYSLGCKKNGESVSQPEVNKKDAVFNYIKSLGFPASSIKDIGNDYIVEEDILFSKDMQIPSSTGPKTEQYYTGSLVSTTNRTNIRILVDASMSSMMSEINSAVNQWNNVPNANIHFNIVYSGGYDILIKDENLGNGYCGVARFPINGNAGGLIKINKTYISGNSFDQRQRTITHEIGHCVGFRHTNWQASGEPQNGTDDIGTPASAIDVPNVGGTDPGSLMNGGQCGSGAAYLSNMDKQAIASLYPVVSTNPSGTLATMAGIDIGTDDGVYFWGLSGLVTKGNSTSINGPTQQYYLPSGKSYSNVIDMAISNAGRGYVWYKDGTMSVGQGIGNFGDYILPKNYVLPAGKVPADIAGIAILKSNDHCYAFYRDGTFSEGNSTDLGAYAGLQTYVISPSETYNNIMDVGIAASSGKFYVWFSDNKMSVGNGASNLDDYIPLKPMN
;
A
#
# COMPACT_ATOMS: atom_id res chain seq x y z
N MET A 1 48.16 68.16 34.91
CA MET A 1 49.30 68.60 34.08
C MET A 1 49.33 67.77 32.81
N LYS A 2 49.31 68.46 31.66
CA LYS A 2 50.06 68.17 30.42
C LYS A 2 50.05 66.72 29.90
N THR A 3 49.21 66.40 28.91
CA THR A 3 49.39 66.59 27.44
C THR A 3 50.25 65.52 26.76
N LYS A 4 49.63 64.92 25.71
CA LYS A 4 50.16 64.75 24.33
C LYS A 4 51.31 63.72 24.19
N GLN A 5 51.51 62.98 23.11
CA GLN A 5 51.06 63.09 21.72
C GLN A 5 51.50 61.80 20.99
N THR A 6 50.61 61.24 20.16
CA THR A 6 50.79 60.87 18.74
C THR A 6 52.16 60.39 18.20
N ILE A 7 52.18 59.32 17.39
CA ILE A 7 52.45 59.33 15.91
C ILE A 7 52.78 57.93 15.35
N LYS A 8 51.97 57.54 14.35
CA LYS A 8 52.22 56.87 13.04
C LYS A 8 53.25 55.74 12.89
N GLY A 9 52.82 54.68 12.19
CA GLY A 9 53.70 53.78 11.44
C GLY A 9 52.94 52.65 10.73
N LEU A 10 52.68 52.82 9.43
CA LEU A 10 52.09 51.86 8.48
C LEU A 10 52.97 50.60 8.30
N LEU A 11 52.35 49.42 8.16
CA LEU A 11 52.72 48.43 7.12
C LEU A 11 51.70 47.27 7.05
N MET A 12 51.07 47.13 5.88
CA MET A 12 50.38 45.92 5.42
C MET A 12 51.36 44.76 5.30
N ILE A 13 50.93 43.55 5.65
CA ILE A 13 51.00 42.34 4.79
C ILE A 13 49.96 41.35 5.34
N ALA A 14 49.12 40.87 4.44
CA ALA A 14 48.08 39.89 4.68
C ALA A 14 48.67 38.47 4.79
N ALA A 15 48.19 37.68 5.74
CA ALA A 15 48.04 36.23 5.62
C ALA A 15 47.01 35.76 6.65
N ILE A 16 45.85 35.33 6.14
CA ILE A 16 44.72 34.79 6.89
C ILE A 16 45.07 33.38 7.35
N SER A 17 45.05 33.12 8.66
CA SER A 17 45.13 31.78 9.25
C SER A 17 44.46 31.75 10.63
N ILE A 18 43.18 31.40 10.60
CA ILE A 18 42.42 30.56 11.55
C ILE A 18 42.98 30.44 12.98
N TYR A 19 42.30 31.06 13.94
CA TYR A 19 42.07 30.47 15.26
C TYR A 19 40.65 30.81 15.72
N SER A 20 39.85 29.77 15.92
CA SER A 20 38.51 29.80 16.51
C SER A 20 38.59 30.24 17.97
N LEU A 21 37.82 31.28 18.29
CA LEU A 21 37.54 31.72 19.65
C LEU A 21 36.75 30.64 20.38
N GLY A 22 37.37 30.07 21.40
CA GLY A 22 36.68 29.27 22.42
C GLY A 22 35.72 30.15 23.21
N CYS A 23 34.43 29.81 23.12
CA CYS A 23 33.40 30.31 24.02
C CYS A 23 32.90 29.13 24.85
N LYS A 24 33.30 29.09 26.14
CA LYS A 24 32.66 28.24 27.15
C LYS A 24 31.22 28.72 27.31
N LYS A 25 30.27 27.87 26.93
CA LYS A 25 28.90 27.94 27.44
C LYS A 25 28.65 26.63 28.18
N ASN A 26 28.51 26.74 29.50
CA ASN A 26 27.95 25.68 30.32
C ASN A 26 26.56 25.37 29.79
N GLY A 27 26.44 24.26 29.08
CA GLY A 27 25.21 23.53 28.87
C GLY A 27 25.54 22.11 29.26
N GLU A 28 24.88 21.59 30.29
CA GLU A 28 24.85 20.16 30.54
C GLU A 28 24.42 19.49 29.24
N SER A 29 25.36 18.80 28.58
CA SER A 29 25.00 17.83 27.56
C SER A 29 24.30 16.70 28.30
N VAL A 30 22.98 16.77 28.37
CA VAL A 30 22.17 15.58 28.64
C VAL A 30 22.52 14.61 27.51
N SER A 31 23.42 13.67 27.79
CA SER A 31 23.67 12.56 26.89
C SER A 31 22.33 11.85 26.71
N GLN A 32 21.73 11.97 25.52
CA GLN A 32 20.59 11.12 25.20
C GLN A 32 21.02 9.67 25.42
N PRO A 33 20.25 8.86 26.16
CA PRO A 33 20.53 7.45 26.30
C PRO A 33 20.72 6.84 24.92
N GLU A 34 21.76 6.03 24.75
CA GLU A 34 21.95 5.29 23.51
C GLU A 34 20.73 4.38 23.30
N VAL A 35 20.08 4.50 22.15
CA VAL A 35 18.85 3.78 21.84
C VAL A 35 19.09 2.28 21.99
N ASN A 36 18.43 1.67 22.98
CA ASN A 36 18.51 0.23 23.17
C ASN A 36 17.77 -0.50 22.04
N LYS A 37 18.51 -0.89 20.99
CA LYS A 37 17.95 -1.59 19.81
C LYS A 37 17.36 -2.98 20.12
N LYS A 38 17.54 -3.49 21.33
CA LYS A 38 16.96 -4.76 21.82
C LYS A 38 15.66 -4.56 22.61
N ASP A 39 15.27 -3.32 22.87
CA ASP A 39 14.03 -3.01 23.56
C ASP A 39 12.82 -3.46 22.72
N ALA A 40 11.84 -4.08 23.38
CA ALA A 40 10.70 -4.67 22.70
C ALA A 40 9.73 -3.59 22.20
N VAL A 41 9.60 -2.45 22.90
CA VAL A 41 8.83 -1.28 22.47
C VAL A 41 9.53 -0.60 21.30
N PHE A 42 10.86 -0.49 21.31
CA PHE A 42 11.63 -0.02 20.15
C PHE A 42 11.37 -0.85 18.89
N ASN A 43 11.36 -2.19 19.03
CA ASN A 43 11.06 -3.08 17.90
C ASN A 43 9.58 -3.02 17.49
N TYR A 44 8.67 -2.79 18.44
CA TYR A 44 7.26 -2.55 18.16
C TYR A 44 7.05 -1.25 17.37
N ILE A 45 7.66 -0.13 17.78
CA ILE A 45 7.61 1.15 17.05
C ILE A 45 8.14 0.98 15.62
N LYS A 46 9.21 0.21 15.43
CA LYS A 46 9.70 -0.13 14.09
C LYS A 46 8.71 -0.98 13.28
N SER A 47 7.98 -1.89 13.92
CA SER A 47 6.95 -2.70 13.27
C SER A 47 5.74 -1.87 12.81
N LEU A 48 5.50 -0.71 13.43
CA LEU A 48 4.48 0.27 13.01
C LEU A 48 4.91 1.08 11.79
N GLY A 49 6.12 0.87 11.25
CA GLY A 49 6.61 1.53 10.05
C GLY A 49 7.50 2.75 10.30
N PHE A 50 7.80 3.10 11.55
CA PHE A 50 8.72 4.18 11.86
C PHE A 50 10.18 3.76 11.67
N PRO A 51 11.01 4.54 10.93
CA PRO A 51 12.42 4.22 10.77
C PRO A 51 13.17 4.37 12.09
N ALA A 52 14.17 3.52 12.36
CA ALA A 52 14.95 3.60 13.60
C ALA A 52 15.59 4.98 13.85
N SER A 53 15.84 5.75 12.79
CA SER A 53 16.37 7.12 12.85
C SER A 53 15.37 8.16 13.36
N SER A 54 14.05 7.90 13.30
CA SER A 54 13.03 8.82 13.84
C SER A 54 12.68 8.53 15.31
N ILE A 55 13.23 7.47 15.90
CA ILE A 55 12.97 7.06 17.27
C ILE A 55 14.06 7.63 18.18
N LYS A 56 13.72 8.64 18.97
CA LYS A 56 14.63 9.25 19.94
C LYS A 56 14.33 8.67 21.32
N ASP A 57 15.35 8.15 21.97
CA ASP A 57 15.27 7.71 23.36
C ASP A 57 15.36 8.93 24.29
N ILE A 58 14.35 9.11 25.15
CA ILE A 58 14.31 10.22 26.11
C ILE A 58 14.24 9.74 27.56
N GLY A 59 14.74 8.53 27.83
CA GLY A 59 14.78 7.95 29.17
C GLY A 59 13.70 6.91 29.38
N ASN A 60 12.57 7.28 29.97
CA ASN A 60 11.46 6.36 30.22
C ASN A 60 10.61 6.10 28.97
N ASP A 61 10.70 6.98 27.97
CA ASP A 61 9.92 6.93 26.75
C ASP A 61 10.81 6.92 25.50
N TYR A 62 10.22 6.50 24.40
CA TYR A 62 10.65 6.84 23.05
C TYR A 62 9.78 7.97 22.52
N ILE A 63 10.40 9.00 21.94
CA ILE A 63 9.69 10.03 21.16
C ILE A 63 9.96 9.81 19.68
N VAL A 64 8.90 9.78 18.88
CA VAL A 64 8.91 9.49 17.45
C VAL A 64 8.31 10.68 16.71
N GLU A 65 8.96 11.09 15.62
CA GLU A 65 8.53 12.23 14.78
C GLU A 65 8.33 13.56 15.52
N GLU A 66 8.90 13.67 16.72
CA GLU A 66 8.91 14.86 17.58
C GLU A 66 7.59 15.16 18.33
N ASP A 67 6.53 14.38 18.13
CA ASP A 67 5.22 14.58 18.76
C ASP A 67 4.52 13.30 19.26
N ILE A 68 5.09 12.10 19.03
CA ILE A 68 4.50 10.82 19.46
C ILE A 68 5.37 10.18 20.55
N LEU A 69 4.79 9.93 21.73
CA LEU A 69 5.46 9.32 22.88
C LEU A 69 5.02 7.87 23.08
N PHE A 70 6.00 6.97 23.25
CA PHE A 70 5.80 5.57 23.61
C PHE A 70 6.56 5.27 24.90
N SER A 71 5.85 4.97 25.97
CA SER A 71 6.51 4.55 27.20
C SER A 71 7.21 3.20 27.02
N LYS A 72 8.43 3.04 27.51
CA LYS A 72 9.18 1.77 27.41
C LYS A 72 8.59 0.66 28.29
N ASP A 73 7.79 1.04 29.29
CA ASP A 73 7.04 0.10 30.12
C ASP A 73 5.63 -0.22 29.57
N MET A 74 5.28 0.33 28.40
CA MET A 74 3.99 0.04 27.80
C MET A 74 3.87 -1.46 27.51
N GLN A 75 2.68 -2.02 27.74
CA GLN A 75 2.39 -3.33 27.19
C GLN A 75 2.37 -3.24 25.67
N ILE A 76 3.33 -3.91 25.03
CA ILE A 76 3.37 -4.08 23.60
C ILE A 76 2.11 -4.87 23.22
N PRO A 77 1.25 -4.33 22.35
CA PRO A 77 0.11 -5.08 21.85
C PRO A 77 0.64 -6.37 21.23
N SER A 78 0.17 -7.51 21.73
CA SER A 78 0.46 -8.80 21.09
C SER A 78 0.11 -8.72 19.60
N SER A 79 0.72 -9.53 18.75
CA SER A 79 0.28 -9.71 17.34
C SER A 79 -1.17 -10.23 17.20
N THR A 80 -1.86 -10.41 18.33
CA THR A 80 -3.28 -10.75 18.51
C THR A 80 -4.11 -9.59 19.12
N GLY A 81 -3.52 -8.40 19.27
CA GLY A 81 -4.23 -7.17 19.64
C GLY A 81 -5.07 -6.64 18.47
N PRO A 82 -6.04 -5.75 18.74
CA PRO A 82 -6.89 -5.17 17.70
C PRO A 82 -6.04 -4.51 16.63
N LYS A 83 -6.05 -5.11 15.43
CA LYS A 83 -5.49 -4.49 14.25
C LYS A 83 -6.51 -3.51 13.71
N THR A 84 -6.10 -2.28 13.43
CA THR A 84 -6.95 -1.32 12.73
C THR A 84 -6.80 -1.50 11.22
N GLU A 85 -6.93 -2.73 10.73
CA GLU A 85 -6.95 -3.05 9.29
C GLU A 85 -8.32 -2.68 8.68
N GLN A 86 -8.44 -2.73 7.36
CA GLN A 86 -9.72 -2.50 6.70
C GLN A 86 -10.56 -3.77 6.74
N TYR A 87 -11.83 -3.66 7.18
CA TYR A 87 -12.72 -4.83 7.37
C TYR A 87 -14.00 -4.72 6.53
N TYR A 88 -14.52 -5.87 6.09
CA TYR A 88 -15.81 -5.99 5.39
C TYR A 88 -16.62 -7.20 5.88
N THR A 89 -17.90 -7.25 5.50
CA THR A 89 -18.87 -8.24 6.01
C THR A 89 -18.77 -9.63 5.40
N GLY A 90 -18.06 -9.79 4.29
CA GLY A 90 -18.17 -10.97 3.41
C GLY A 90 -19.23 -10.83 2.31
N SER A 91 -20.15 -9.87 2.44
CA SER A 91 -21.25 -9.64 1.50
C SER A 91 -21.03 -8.34 0.73
N LEU A 92 -21.12 -8.40 -0.60
CA LEU A 92 -20.90 -7.26 -1.50
C LEU A 92 -22.11 -7.00 -2.39
N VAL A 93 -22.19 -5.77 -2.90
CA VAL A 93 -23.11 -5.42 -3.98
C VAL A 93 -22.65 -6.10 -5.28
N SER A 94 -23.58 -6.73 -6.00
CA SER A 94 -23.26 -7.48 -7.21
C SER A 94 -22.72 -6.58 -8.33
N THR A 95 -22.01 -7.18 -9.29
CA THR A 95 -21.52 -6.48 -10.49
C THR A 95 -22.63 -5.81 -11.30
N THR A 96 -23.85 -6.36 -11.28
CA THR A 96 -25.04 -5.79 -11.94
C THR A 96 -25.60 -4.56 -11.22
N ASN A 97 -25.54 -4.54 -9.89
CA ASN A 97 -26.18 -3.49 -9.09
C ASN A 97 -25.23 -2.34 -8.72
N ARG A 98 -23.91 -2.59 -8.68
CA ARG A 98 -22.93 -1.64 -8.13
C ARG A 98 -22.72 -0.37 -8.95
N THR A 99 -23.06 -0.35 -10.24
CA THR A 99 -22.77 0.79 -11.13
C THR A 99 -23.85 1.88 -11.10
N ASN A 100 -24.95 1.69 -10.38
CA ASN A 100 -26.02 2.67 -10.23
C ASN A 100 -26.86 2.40 -8.97
N ILE A 101 -26.27 2.59 -7.78
CA ILE A 101 -26.96 2.44 -6.51
C ILE A 101 -27.77 3.72 -6.23
N ARG A 102 -29.10 3.62 -6.26
CA ARG A 102 -29.99 4.77 -6.11
C ARG A 102 -30.30 5.02 -4.64
N ILE A 103 -29.97 6.23 -4.17
CA ILE A 103 -30.22 6.68 -2.82
C ILE A 103 -31.44 7.62 -2.82
N LEU A 104 -32.55 7.17 -2.25
CA LEU A 104 -33.70 8.03 -2.00
C LEU A 104 -33.49 8.82 -0.70
N VAL A 105 -33.60 10.14 -0.79
CA VAL A 105 -33.55 11.03 0.37
C VAL A 105 -34.96 11.30 0.85
N ASP A 106 -35.29 10.86 2.06
CA ASP A 106 -36.57 11.16 2.70
C ASP A 106 -36.71 12.67 2.97
N ALA A 107 -37.95 13.17 2.97
CA ALA A 107 -38.24 14.59 3.21
C ALA A 107 -37.67 15.11 4.54
N SER A 108 -37.57 14.25 5.56
CA SER A 108 -36.95 14.57 6.86
C SER A 108 -35.48 14.99 6.76
N MET A 109 -34.77 14.54 5.72
CA MET A 109 -33.34 14.79 5.49
C MET A 109 -33.05 15.91 4.49
N SER A 110 -34.09 16.54 3.92
CA SER A 110 -33.96 17.62 2.93
C SER A 110 -33.05 18.78 3.34
N SER A 111 -32.96 19.08 4.64
CA SER A 111 -32.08 20.14 5.17
C SER A 111 -30.58 19.79 5.18
N MET A 112 -30.21 18.54 4.89
CA MET A 112 -28.81 18.06 4.85
C MET A 112 -28.38 17.59 3.46
N MET A 113 -29.06 18.07 2.41
CA MET A 113 -28.75 17.68 1.03
C MET A 113 -27.31 17.98 0.62
N SER A 114 -26.70 19.07 1.13
CA SER A 114 -25.30 19.40 0.86
C SER A 114 -24.33 18.34 1.40
N GLU A 115 -24.56 17.87 2.63
CA GLU A 115 -23.78 16.83 3.29
C GLU A 115 -23.96 15.48 2.60
N ILE A 116 -25.20 15.15 2.19
CA ILE A 116 -25.50 13.92 1.43
C ILE A 116 -24.78 13.92 0.07
N ASN A 117 -24.86 15.03 -0.68
CA ASN A 117 -24.16 15.16 -1.96
C ASN A 117 -22.64 15.01 -1.77
N SER A 118 -22.09 15.64 -0.74
CA SER A 118 -20.66 15.54 -0.46
C SER A 118 -20.24 14.11 -0.09
N ALA A 119 -21.03 13.41 0.74
CA ALA A 119 -20.81 12.01 1.10
C ALA A 119 -20.84 11.07 -0.12
N VAL A 120 -21.83 11.22 -0.99
CA VAL A 120 -21.94 10.48 -2.26
C VAL A 120 -20.72 10.77 -3.16
N ASN A 121 -20.32 12.03 -3.26
CA ASN A 121 -19.16 12.43 -4.06
C ASN A 121 -17.85 11.83 -3.52
N GLN A 122 -17.69 11.64 -2.20
CA GLN A 122 -16.49 10.99 -1.67
C GLN A 122 -16.32 9.58 -2.23
N TRP A 123 -17.39 8.79 -2.23
CA TRP A 123 -17.37 7.42 -2.75
C TRP A 123 -17.25 7.36 -4.27
N ASN A 124 -18.01 8.19 -5.00
CA ASN A 124 -18.00 8.22 -6.47
C ASN A 124 -16.65 8.70 -7.05
N ASN A 125 -15.88 9.47 -6.29
CA ASN A 125 -14.57 9.99 -6.73
C ASN A 125 -13.40 9.08 -6.34
N VAL A 126 -13.65 7.90 -5.76
CA VAL A 126 -12.55 6.96 -5.46
C VAL A 126 -12.03 6.36 -6.77
N PRO A 127 -10.75 6.57 -7.12
CA PRO A 127 -10.20 6.00 -8.35
C PRO A 127 -10.20 4.47 -8.28
N ASN A 128 -10.39 3.84 -9.44
CA ASN A 128 -10.34 2.38 -9.61
C ASN A 128 -11.40 1.58 -8.83
N ALA A 129 -12.38 2.26 -8.22
CA ALA A 129 -13.56 1.64 -7.64
C ALA A 129 -14.72 1.67 -8.64
N ASN A 130 -15.22 0.50 -9.01
CA ASN A 130 -16.37 0.32 -9.89
C ASN A 130 -17.68 0.25 -9.07
N ILE A 131 -17.96 1.32 -8.34
CA ILE A 131 -19.18 1.49 -7.58
C ILE A 131 -19.66 2.94 -7.70
N HIS A 132 -20.94 3.15 -7.95
CA HIS A 132 -21.48 4.47 -8.22
C HIS A 132 -22.84 4.64 -7.57
N PHE A 133 -23.01 5.75 -6.88
CA PHE A 133 -24.23 6.14 -6.20
C PHE A 133 -24.89 7.32 -6.91
N ASN A 134 -26.22 7.28 -7.02
CA ASN A 134 -27.02 8.34 -7.60
C ASN A 134 -28.15 8.73 -6.64
N ILE A 135 -28.25 10.02 -6.32
CA ILE A 135 -29.34 10.51 -5.49
C ILE A 135 -30.61 10.61 -6.33
N VAL A 136 -31.71 10.05 -5.83
CA VAL A 136 -33.04 10.13 -6.42
C VAL A 136 -34.02 10.77 -5.45
N TYR A 137 -35.05 11.41 -6.00
CA TYR A 137 -36.05 12.15 -5.21
C TYR A 137 -37.44 11.52 -5.25
N SER A 138 -37.65 10.53 -6.11
CA SER A 138 -38.87 9.74 -6.22
C SER A 138 -38.61 8.46 -7.05
N GLY A 139 -39.56 7.52 -7.04
CA GLY A 139 -39.48 6.29 -7.82
C GLY A 139 -38.72 5.16 -7.12
N GLY A 140 -38.24 4.18 -7.90
CA GLY A 140 -37.49 3.04 -7.38
C GLY A 140 -36.13 3.46 -6.82
N TYR A 141 -35.77 2.91 -5.67
CA TYR A 141 -34.52 3.17 -4.97
C TYR A 141 -33.92 1.88 -4.43
N ASP A 142 -32.64 1.93 -4.08
CA ASP A 142 -31.89 0.80 -3.53
C ASP A 142 -31.55 1.05 -2.05
N ILE A 143 -31.32 2.31 -1.66
CA ILE A 143 -31.08 2.75 -0.28
C ILE A 143 -32.05 3.90 0.06
N LEU A 144 -32.69 3.84 1.23
CA LEU A 144 -33.42 4.97 1.81
C LEU A 144 -32.57 5.66 2.88
N ILE A 145 -32.42 6.99 2.83
CA ILE A 145 -31.84 7.79 3.92
C ILE A 145 -32.96 8.58 4.61
N LYS A 146 -33.11 8.42 5.92
CA LYS A 146 -34.12 9.11 6.74
C LYS A 146 -33.58 9.59 8.08
N ASP A 147 -34.25 10.59 8.65
CA ASP A 147 -34.07 10.98 10.06
C ASP A 147 -34.74 9.94 10.97
N GLU A 148 -34.06 9.56 12.06
CA GLU A 148 -34.62 8.73 13.13
C GLU A 148 -33.91 9.02 14.46
N ASN A 149 -34.66 9.12 15.55
CA ASN A 149 -34.06 9.23 16.88
C ASN A 149 -33.51 7.86 17.33
N LEU A 150 -32.19 7.75 17.38
CA LEU A 150 -31.47 6.52 17.75
C LEU A 150 -31.09 6.48 19.24
N GLY A 151 -31.48 7.49 20.02
CA GLY A 151 -31.03 7.68 21.39
C GLY A 151 -29.66 8.35 21.50
N ASN A 152 -29.13 8.43 22.71
CA ASN A 152 -27.86 9.10 22.98
C ASN A 152 -26.67 8.24 22.54
N GLY A 153 -25.65 8.86 21.95
CA GLY A 153 -24.42 8.18 21.53
C GLY A 153 -24.47 7.58 20.11
N TYR A 154 -25.62 7.62 19.43
CA TYR A 154 -25.80 7.06 18.08
C TYR A 154 -26.15 8.15 17.08
N CYS A 155 -25.38 8.22 16.00
CA CYS A 155 -25.44 9.32 15.03
C CYS A 155 -25.89 8.88 13.66
N GLY A 156 -25.57 7.64 13.31
CA GLY A 156 -26.15 6.93 12.19
C GLY A 156 -26.16 5.44 12.51
N VAL A 157 -27.02 4.73 11.79
CA VAL A 157 -26.94 3.29 11.61
C VAL A 157 -27.37 2.95 10.18
N ALA A 158 -26.78 1.90 9.62
CA ALA A 158 -27.08 1.42 8.28
C ALA A 158 -27.20 -0.11 8.25
N ARG A 159 -27.84 -0.60 7.19
CA ARG A 159 -27.88 -2.03 6.88
C ARG A 159 -26.70 -2.43 6.02
N PHE A 160 -26.35 -3.72 6.06
CA PHE A 160 -25.29 -4.28 5.22
C PHE A 160 -25.85 -4.84 3.90
N PRO A 161 -25.01 -5.03 2.87
CA PRO A 161 -25.39 -5.74 1.65
C PRO A 161 -25.85 -7.16 1.93
N ILE A 162 -26.85 -7.61 1.18
CA ILE A 162 -27.30 -9.01 1.19
C ILE A 162 -27.77 -9.42 -0.20
N ASN A 163 -27.45 -10.65 -0.62
CA ASN A 163 -27.85 -11.22 -1.90
C ASN A 163 -27.47 -10.35 -3.13
N GLY A 164 -26.35 -9.63 -3.06
CA GLY A 164 -25.89 -8.76 -4.14
C GLY A 164 -26.59 -7.40 -4.22
N ASN A 165 -27.46 -7.05 -3.27
CA ASN A 165 -28.09 -5.73 -3.15
C ASN A 165 -27.37 -4.87 -2.11
N ALA A 166 -27.42 -3.54 -2.28
CA ALA A 166 -26.93 -2.60 -1.28
C ALA A 166 -27.74 -2.67 0.02
N GLY A 167 -27.14 -2.19 1.11
CA GLY A 167 -27.82 -2.08 2.41
C GLY A 167 -28.98 -1.09 2.34
N GLY A 168 -30.21 -1.59 2.35
CA GLY A 168 -31.37 -0.83 1.89
C GLY A 168 -31.83 0.35 2.76
N LEU A 169 -31.16 0.64 3.88
CA LEU A 169 -31.58 1.67 4.82
C LEU A 169 -30.38 2.31 5.53
N ILE A 170 -30.42 3.64 5.60
CA ILE A 170 -29.59 4.50 6.45
C ILE A 170 -30.53 5.33 7.32
N LYS A 171 -30.27 5.33 8.62
CA LYS A 171 -30.96 6.16 9.60
C LYS A 171 -29.95 7.13 10.20
N ILE A 172 -30.26 8.42 10.18
CA ILE A 172 -29.41 9.47 10.75
C ILE A 172 -30.12 10.10 11.94
N ASN A 173 -29.43 10.23 13.09
CA ASN A 173 -29.97 10.94 14.24
C ASN A 173 -29.73 12.44 14.09
N LYS A 174 -30.54 13.06 13.23
CA LYS A 174 -30.34 14.44 12.76
C LYS A 174 -30.32 15.45 13.90
N THR A 175 -31.18 15.24 14.90
CA THR A 175 -31.24 16.11 16.09
C THR A 175 -29.96 16.02 16.89
N TYR A 176 -29.42 14.81 17.09
CA TYR A 176 -28.20 14.60 17.87
C TYR A 176 -26.96 15.20 17.19
N ILE A 177 -26.87 15.13 15.86
CA ILE A 177 -25.73 15.70 15.11
C ILE A 177 -25.93 17.17 14.68
N SER A 178 -27.03 17.81 15.10
CA SER A 178 -27.38 19.16 14.63
C SER A 178 -26.33 20.23 14.96
N GLY A 179 -25.63 20.09 16.10
CA GLY A 179 -24.54 20.97 16.53
C GLY A 179 -23.18 20.67 15.93
N ASN A 180 -23.04 19.55 15.18
CA ASN A 180 -21.77 19.18 14.56
C ASN A 180 -21.43 20.14 13.40
N SER A 181 -20.16 20.22 13.03
CA SER A 181 -19.77 20.94 11.80
C SER A 181 -20.32 20.25 10.55
N PHE A 182 -20.31 20.95 9.42
CA PHE A 182 -20.66 20.39 8.12
C PHE A 182 -19.88 19.08 7.84
N ASP A 183 -18.55 19.12 8.00
CA ASP A 183 -17.66 17.97 7.79
C ASP A 183 -18.02 16.79 8.68
N GLN A 184 -18.38 17.05 9.94
CA GLN A 184 -18.75 15.99 10.89
C GLN A 184 -20.12 15.37 10.59
N ARG A 185 -21.08 16.15 10.07
CA ARG A 185 -22.36 15.61 9.59
C ARG A 185 -22.19 14.80 8.31
N GLN A 186 -21.41 15.32 7.36
CA GLN A 186 -21.05 14.60 6.13
C GLN A 186 -20.32 13.30 6.44
N ARG A 187 -19.39 13.29 7.40
CA ARG A 187 -18.67 12.10 7.85
C ARG A 187 -19.65 11.00 8.22
N THR A 188 -20.61 11.29 9.10
CA THR A 188 -21.61 10.31 9.54
C THR A 188 -22.32 9.71 8.33
N ILE A 189 -22.77 10.52 7.38
CA ILE A 189 -23.47 10.02 6.19
C ILE A 189 -22.54 9.19 5.29
N THR A 190 -21.28 9.60 5.13
CA THR A 190 -20.27 8.88 4.34
C THR A 190 -19.99 7.51 4.95
N HIS A 191 -19.91 7.45 6.28
CA HIS A 191 -19.69 6.24 7.07
C HIS A 191 -20.84 5.24 6.90
N GLU A 192 -22.07 5.71 7.04
CA GLU A 192 -23.25 4.87 6.85
C GLU A 192 -23.37 4.33 5.41
N ILE A 193 -22.99 5.11 4.39
CA ILE A 193 -22.91 4.62 3.01
C ILE A 193 -21.87 3.49 2.88
N GLY A 194 -20.74 3.57 3.60
CA GLY A 194 -19.73 2.52 3.64
C GLY A 194 -20.30 1.18 4.10
N HIS A 195 -21.10 1.19 5.16
CA HIS A 195 -21.81 -0.01 5.63
C HIS A 195 -22.76 -0.58 4.58
N CYS A 196 -23.50 0.28 3.85
CA CYS A 196 -24.40 -0.14 2.77
C CYS A 196 -23.70 -0.85 1.61
N VAL A 197 -22.36 -0.77 1.53
CA VAL A 197 -21.54 -1.46 0.52
C VAL A 197 -20.54 -2.44 1.13
N GLY A 198 -20.74 -2.80 2.39
CA GLY A 198 -20.12 -3.97 3.01
C GLY A 198 -18.97 -3.67 3.96
N PHE A 199 -18.58 -2.41 4.16
CA PHE A 199 -17.55 -2.09 5.15
C PHE A 199 -18.02 -2.37 6.57
N ARG A 200 -17.09 -2.84 7.40
CA ARG A 200 -17.21 -2.96 8.85
C ARG A 200 -16.35 -1.90 9.51
N HIS A 201 -16.49 -1.76 10.82
CA HIS A 201 -15.65 -0.83 11.55
C HIS A 201 -14.18 -1.28 11.54
N THR A 202 -13.28 -0.36 11.21
CA THR A 202 -11.82 -0.58 11.24
C THR A 202 -11.34 -0.94 12.66
N ASN A 203 -11.94 -0.34 13.69
CA ASN A 203 -11.60 -0.54 15.09
C ASN A 203 -12.53 -1.53 15.81
N TRP A 204 -13.28 -2.38 15.09
CA TRP A 204 -14.33 -3.24 15.66
C TRP A 204 -13.87 -4.00 16.93
N GLN A 205 -12.67 -4.58 16.90
CA GLN A 205 -12.14 -5.38 18.02
C GLN A 205 -11.79 -4.49 19.22
N ALA A 206 -11.24 -3.30 18.99
CA ALA A 206 -10.94 -2.34 20.06
C ALA A 206 -12.22 -1.72 20.66
N SER A 207 -13.25 -1.57 19.83
CA SER A 207 -14.59 -1.14 20.22
C SER A 207 -15.41 -2.23 20.93
N GLY A 208 -14.87 -3.45 21.04
CA GLY A 208 -15.56 -4.58 21.67
C GLY A 208 -16.71 -5.15 20.85
N GLU A 209 -16.75 -4.87 19.54
CA GLU A 209 -17.74 -5.47 18.65
C GLU A 209 -17.44 -6.96 18.45
N PRO A 210 -18.46 -7.80 18.25
CA PRO A 210 -18.23 -9.21 17.97
C PRO A 210 -17.68 -9.40 16.56
N GLN A 211 -16.80 -10.38 16.37
CA GLN A 211 -16.30 -10.82 15.06
C GLN A 211 -17.46 -11.07 14.09
N ASN A 212 -18.53 -11.70 14.57
CA ASN A 212 -19.76 -11.97 13.82
C ASN A 212 -20.92 -11.24 14.49
N GLY A 213 -21.54 -10.30 13.78
CA GLY A 213 -22.73 -9.58 14.22
C GLY A 213 -23.85 -9.63 13.20
N THR A 214 -24.91 -8.85 13.46
CA THR A 214 -26.01 -8.63 12.52
C THR A 214 -26.48 -7.18 12.55
N ASP A 215 -27.14 -6.73 11.47
CA ASP A 215 -27.89 -5.47 11.47
C ASP A 215 -29.29 -5.63 12.14
N ASP A 216 -30.14 -4.60 12.03
CA ASP A 216 -31.47 -4.52 12.64
C ASP A 216 -32.49 -5.54 12.08
N ILE A 217 -32.21 -6.16 10.93
CA ILE A 217 -33.05 -7.19 10.30
C ILE A 217 -32.39 -8.56 10.26
N GLY A 218 -31.24 -8.72 10.93
CA GLY A 218 -30.54 -10.01 11.03
C GLY A 218 -29.60 -10.30 9.86
N THR A 219 -29.24 -9.31 9.02
CA THR A 219 -28.23 -9.50 7.97
C THR A 219 -26.88 -9.80 8.61
N PRO A 220 -26.22 -10.93 8.29
CA PRO A 220 -24.92 -11.27 8.87
C PRO A 220 -23.83 -10.26 8.51
N ALA A 221 -23.00 -9.93 9.49
CA ALA A 221 -21.92 -8.96 9.37
C ALA A 221 -20.66 -9.50 10.07
N SER A 222 -19.83 -10.22 9.32
CA SER A 222 -18.54 -10.72 9.83
C SER A 222 -17.49 -9.60 9.77
N ALA A 223 -16.45 -9.63 10.60
CA ALA A 223 -15.29 -8.76 10.46
C ALA A 223 -14.19 -9.51 9.69
N ILE A 224 -14.24 -9.45 8.36
CA ILE A 224 -13.26 -10.11 7.49
C ILE A 224 -12.29 -9.06 6.97
N ASP A 225 -10.98 -9.35 6.98
CA ASP A 225 -9.98 -8.45 6.41
C ASP A 225 -10.31 -8.18 4.93
N VAL A 226 -10.22 -6.92 4.51
CA VAL A 226 -10.36 -6.57 3.09
C VAL A 226 -9.15 -7.13 2.33
N PRO A 227 -9.37 -7.95 1.28
CA PRO A 227 -8.27 -8.55 0.55
C PRO A 227 -7.30 -7.49 0.01
N ASN A 228 -5.99 -7.74 0.10
CA ASN A 228 -4.94 -6.86 -0.41
C ASN A 228 -4.95 -5.44 0.20
N VAL A 229 -5.54 -5.22 1.37
CA VAL A 229 -5.49 -3.92 2.08
C VAL A 229 -5.12 -4.15 3.53
N GLY A 230 -3.84 -4.42 3.76
CA GLY A 230 -3.27 -4.62 5.09
C GLY A 230 -2.67 -3.34 5.70
N GLY A 231 -2.27 -3.43 6.96
CA GLY A 231 -1.71 -2.33 7.75
C GLY A 231 -2.74 -1.57 8.58
N THR A 232 -2.27 -0.83 9.58
CA THR A 232 -3.14 -0.03 10.46
C THR A 232 -3.61 1.25 9.80
N ASP A 233 -4.90 1.57 9.90
CA ASP A 233 -5.49 2.84 9.47
C ASP A 233 -6.19 3.61 10.61
N PRO A 234 -5.43 4.33 11.46
CA PRO A 234 -6.00 5.20 12.48
C PRO A 234 -6.87 6.34 11.91
N GLY A 235 -6.64 6.70 10.64
CA GLY A 235 -7.36 7.76 9.93
C GLY A 235 -8.61 7.28 9.20
N SER A 236 -8.97 5.99 9.31
CA SER A 236 -10.13 5.41 8.65
C SER A 236 -11.41 6.18 9.00
N LEU A 237 -12.17 6.56 7.97
CA LEU A 237 -13.52 7.08 8.12
C LEU A 237 -14.46 5.99 8.67
N MET A 238 -14.12 4.71 8.44
CA MET A 238 -14.86 3.56 8.96
C MET A 238 -14.53 3.21 10.42
N ASN A 239 -13.80 4.04 11.16
CA ASN A 239 -13.70 3.88 12.61
C ASN A 239 -15.05 4.15 13.30
N GLY A 240 -15.50 3.20 14.12
CA GLY A 240 -16.69 3.30 14.95
C GLY A 240 -16.46 4.19 16.18
N GLY A 241 -17.56 4.65 16.80
CA GLY A 241 -17.53 5.45 18.03
C GLY A 241 -17.12 6.93 17.85
N GLN A 242 -16.94 7.39 16.61
CA GLN A 242 -16.45 8.73 16.29
C GLN A 242 -17.57 9.69 15.88
N CYS A 243 -18.68 9.70 16.61
CA CYS A 243 -19.71 10.69 16.32
C CYS A 243 -19.24 12.11 16.67
N GLY A 244 -19.33 13.03 15.70
CA GLY A 244 -18.89 14.42 15.88
C GLY A 244 -17.38 14.58 16.03
N SER A 245 -16.61 13.54 15.74
CA SER A 245 -15.15 13.52 15.81
C SER A 245 -14.57 12.62 14.70
N GLY A 246 -13.24 12.45 14.67
CA GLY A 246 -12.58 11.60 13.69
C GLY A 246 -12.46 12.20 12.29
N ALA A 247 -11.97 11.39 11.35
CA ALA A 247 -11.68 11.82 9.98
C ALA A 247 -12.96 12.12 9.21
N ALA A 248 -13.04 13.29 8.57
CA ALA A 248 -14.19 13.69 7.76
C ALA A 248 -14.16 13.13 6.32
N TYR A 249 -12.98 12.67 5.88
CA TYR A 249 -12.74 12.20 4.52
C TYR A 249 -12.17 10.79 4.50
N LEU A 250 -12.47 10.06 3.43
CA LEU A 250 -11.91 8.72 3.19
C LEU A 250 -10.39 8.75 3.22
N SER A 251 -9.80 7.91 4.06
CA SER A 251 -8.36 7.69 4.12
C SER A 251 -7.85 7.06 2.82
N ASN A 252 -6.52 6.96 2.68
CA ASN A 252 -5.95 6.21 1.56
C ASN A 252 -6.32 4.72 1.65
N MET A 253 -6.39 4.14 2.84
CA MET A 253 -6.74 2.72 3.00
C MET A 253 -8.24 2.48 2.79
N ASP A 254 -9.12 3.42 3.14
CA ASP A 254 -10.55 3.33 2.81
C ASP A 254 -10.75 3.28 1.29
N LYS A 255 -10.02 4.15 0.55
CA LYS A 255 -10.04 4.19 -0.91
C LYS A 255 -9.50 2.92 -1.54
N GLN A 256 -8.40 2.39 -1.00
CA GLN A 256 -7.85 1.11 -1.45
C GLN A 256 -8.82 -0.04 -1.18
N ALA A 257 -9.48 -0.03 -0.03
CA ALA A 257 -10.44 -1.05 0.37
C ALA A 257 -11.64 -1.10 -0.57
N ILE A 258 -12.27 0.03 -0.86
CA ILE A 258 -13.42 0.03 -1.79
C ILE A 258 -12.98 -0.36 -3.21
N ALA A 259 -11.80 0.07 -3.67
CA ALA A 259 -11.26 -0.36 -4.96
C ALA A 259 -10.91 -1.87 -4.99
N SER A 260 -10.51 -2.45 -3.86
CA SER A 260 -10.27 -3.90 -3.75
C SER A 260 -11.57 -4.70 -3.74
N LEU A 261 -12.60 -4.23 -3.03
CA LEU A 261 -13.91 -4.88 -2.97
C LEU A 261 -14.70 -4.72 -4.28
N TYR A 262 -14.51 -3.59 -4.97
CA TYR A 262 -15.21 -3.25 -6.20
C TYR A 262 -14.22 -2.83 -7.30
N PRO A 263 -13.38 -3.73 -7.82
CA PRO A 263 -12.35 -3.34 -8.79
C PRO A 263 -12.94 -2.94 -10.13
N VAL A 264 -12.35 -1.92 -10.75
CA VAL A 264 -12.46 -1.66 -12.19
C VAL A 264 -11.63 -2.71 -12.91
N VAL A 265 -12.30 -3.59 -13.67
CA VAL A 265 -11.63 -4.55 -14.54
C VAL A 265 -11.64 -3.99 -15.95
N SER A 266 -10.44 -3.70 -16.47
CA SER A 266 -10.20 -3.28 -17.85
C SER A 266 -9.64 -4.46 -18.65
N THR A 267 -9.99 -4.55 -19.93
CA THR A 267 -9.37 -5.49 -20.88
C THR A 267 -8.11 -4.93 -21.55
N ASN A 268 -7.85 -3.62 -21.37
CA ASN A 268 -6.61 -3.01 -21.83
C ASN A 268 -5.45 -3.38 -20.90
N PRO A 269 -4.24 -3.55 -21.45
CA PRO A 269 -3.05 -3.88 -20.68
C PRO A 269 -2.68 -2.74 -19.72
N SER A 270 -1.95 -3.08 -18.66
CA SER A 270 -1.45 -2.17 -17.62
C SER A 270 -0.44 -1.13 -18.15
N GLY A 271 0.02 -1.31 -19.40
CA GLY A 271 0.92 -0.43 -20.13
C GLY A 271 1.50 -1.12 -21.36
N THR A 272 2.63 -0.63 -21.86
CA THR A 272 3.52 -1.33 -22.81
C THR A 272 4.68 -1.97 -22.05
N LEU A 273 5.44 -2.88 -22.68
CA LEU A 273 6.64 -3.47 -22.06
C LEU A 273 7.61 -2.40 -21.52
N ALA A 274 7.80 -1.29 -22.23
CA ALA A 274 8.66 -0.18 -21.80
C ALA A 274 8.18 0.56 -20.54
N THR A 275 6.94 0.32 -20.11
CA THR A 275 6.32 0.93 -18.93
C THR A 275 6.03 -0.10 -17.84
N MET A 276 6.62 -1.30 -17.92
CA MET A 276 6.47 -2.31 -16.89
C MET A 276 7.42 -2.04 -15.72
N ALA A 277 6.88 -2.23 -14.52
CA ALA A 277 7.60 -2.29 -13.27
C ALA A 277 8.18 -3.69 -13.01
N GLY A 278 7.53 -4.74 -13.53
CA GLY A 278 8.00 -6.12 -13.50
C GLY A 278 7.06 -7.06 -14.24
N ILE A 279 7.54 -8.26 -14.56
CA ILE A 279 6.85 -9.31 -15.29
C ILE A 279 7.29 -10.67 -14.72
N ASP A 280 6.36 -11.45 -14.18
CA ASP A 280 6.66 -12.83 -13.77
C ASP A 280 5.47 -13.75 -14.02
N ILE A 281 5.75 -15.04 -13.96
CA ILE A 281 4.80 -16.13 -14.18
C ILE A 281 4.28 -16.61 -12.82
N GLY A 282 2.97 -16.65 -12.66
CA GLY A 282 2.32 -17.15 -11.45
C GLY A 282 2.33 -18.67 -11.32
N THR A 283 1.78 -19.18 -10.22
CA THR A 283 1.67 -20.62 -9.91
C THR A 283 0.76 -21.38 -10.88
N ASP A 284 -0.05 -20.66 -11.67
CA ASP A 284 -0.96 -21.20 -12.67
C ASP A 284 -0.46 -20.98 -14.11
N ASP A 285 0.82 -20.63 -14.27
CA ASP A 285 1.46 -20.25 -15.53
C ASP A 285 0.86 -19.01 -16.23
N GLY A 286 -0.04 -18.27 -15.57
CA GLY A 286 -0.46 -16.95 -16.02
C GLY A 286 0.69 -15.95 -15.90
N VAL A 287 0.83 -15.06 -16.88
CA VAL A 287 1.89 -14.03 -16.86
C VAL A 287 1.32 -12.72 -16.34
N TYR A 288 1.97 -12.17 -15.32
CA TYR A 288 1.55 -10.95 -14.64
C TYR A 288 2.46 -9.81 -15.07
N PHE A 289 1.86 -8.77 -15.64
CA PHE A 289 2.54 -7.58 -16.14
C PHE A 289 2.19 -6.40 -15.23
N TRP A 290 3.04 -6.10 -14.24
CA TRP A 290 2.85 -4.94 -13.38
C TRP A 290 3.34 -3.69 -14.10
N GLY A 291 2.43 -2.77 -14.41
CA GLY A 291 2.76 -1.49 -15.03
C GLY A 291 3.13 -0.44 -14.01
N LEU A 292 3.94 0.54 -14.41
CA LEU A 292 4.25 1.74 -13.60
C LEU A 292 3.02 2.62 -13.31
N SER A 293 1.88 2.33 -13.96
CA SER A 293 0.57 2.92 -13.72
C SER A 293 -0.08 2.49 -12.40
N GLY A 294 0.47 1.49 -11.71
CA GLY A 294 -0.15 0.86 -10.54
C GLY A 294 -1.19 -0.20 -10.90
N LEU A 295 -1.26 -0.60 -12.17
CA LEU A 295 -2.12 -1.68 -12.65
C LEU A 295 -1.29 -2.93 -12.95
N VAL A 296 -1.87 -4.11 -12.73
CA VAL A 296 -1.31 -5.40 -13.14
C VAL A 296 -2.27 -6.11 -14.07
N THR A 297 -1.77 -6.56 -15.21
CA THR A 297 -2.53 -7.36 -16.18
C THR A 297 -2.14 -8.81 -16.07
N LYS A 298 -3.12 -9.70 -16.05
CA LYS A 298 -2.89 -11.15 -16.19
C LYS A 298 -3.06 -11.56 -17.65
N GLY A 299 -1.95 -11.64 -18.37
CA GLY A 299 -1.90 -12.07 -19.77
C GLY A 299 -1.30 -13.47 -19.91
N ASN A 300 -0.52 -13.67 -20.97
CA ASN A 300 0.26 -14.88 -21.21
C ASN A 300 1.65 -14.55 -21.77
N SER A 301 2.50 -15.57 -21.95
CA SER A 301 3.90 -15.39 -22.38
C SER A 301 4.06 -14.64 -23.71
N THR A 302 3.04 -14.61 -24.55
CA THR A 302 3.06 -13.97 -25.88
C THR A 302 2.09 -12.80 -26.01
N SER A 303 1.40 -12.38 -24.95
CA SER A 303 0.43 -11.28 -25.03
C SER A 303 0.29 -10.59 -23.68
N ILE A 304 0.48 -9.28 -23.69
CA ILE A 304 0.30 -8.41 -22.52
C ILE A 304 -1.17 -8.11 -22.23
N ASN A 305 -2.09 -8.54 -23.11
CA ASN A 305 -3.50 -8.26 -22.98
C ASN A 305 -4.18 -9.24 -22.02
N GLY A 306 -5.10 -8.73 -21.20
CA GLY A 306 -5.83 -9.53 -20.23
C GLY A 306 -6.62 -8.68 -19.25
N PRO A 307 -7.32 -9.30 -18.28
CA PRO A 307 -7.95 -8.58 -17.19
C PRO A 307 -6.89 -7.84 -16.36
N THR A 308 -7.21 -6.60 -16.04
CA THR A 308 -6.35 -5.72 -15.26
C THR A 308 -6.97 -5.45 -13.88
N GLN A 309 -6.13 -5.40 -12.85
CA GLN A 309 -6.50 -4.97 -11.49
C GLN A 309 -5.46 -3.99 -10.94
N GLN A 310 -5.81 -3.24 -9.90
CA GLN A 310 -4.87 -2.37 -9.20
C GLN A 310 -3.88 -3.21 -8.36
N TYR A 311 -2.65 -2.71 -8.22
CA TYR A 311 -1.73 -3.14 -7.17
C TYR A 311 -1.15 -1.94 -6.41
N TYR A 312 -0.75 -2.18 -5.16
CA TYR A 312 -0.27 -1.18 -4.24
C TYR A 312 1.14 -1.50 -3.75
N LEU A 313 1.95 -0.46 -3.61
CA LEU A 313 3.25 -0.53 -2.96
C LEU A 313 3.12 -0.04 -1.50
N PRO A 314 4.03 -0.45 -0.61
CA PRO A 314 4.09 0.08 0.75
C PRO A 314 4.21 1.60 0.78
N SER A 315 3.79 2.21 1.89
CA SER A 315 3.95 3.65 2.11
C SER A 315 5.40 4.11 1.90
N GLY A 316 5.58 5.28 1.28
CA GLY A 316 6.90 5.83 0.95
C GLY A 316 7.56 5.22 -0.29
N LYS A 317 6.97 4.20 -0.93
CA LYS A 317 7.45 3.64 -2.20
C LYS A 317 6.71 4.25 -3.38
N SER A 318 7.41 4.30 -4.52
CA SER A 318 6.88 4.80 -5.80
C SER A 318 7.05 3.73 -6.86
N TYR A 319 6.07 3.63 -7.77
CA TYR A 319 6.14 2.71 -8.92
C TYR A 319 7.40 2.96 -9.76
N SER A 320 7.79 4.23 -9.95
CA SER A 320 9.02 4.61 -10.67
C SER A 320 10.32 4.12 -10.01
N ASN A 321 10.27 3.70 -8.74
CA ASN A 321 11.41 3.20 -7.98
C ASN A 321 11.48 1.67 -7.96
N VAL A 322 10.54 0.98 -8.59
CA VAL A 322 10.62 -0.47 -8.75
C VAL A 322 11.75 -0.81 -9.73
N ILE A 323 12.53 -1.82 -9.36
CA ILE A 323 13.49 -2.50 -10.25
C ILE A 323 12.80 -3.67 -10.91
N ASP A 324 12.15 -4.51 -10.10
CA ASP A 324 11.51 -5.73 -10.59
C ASP A 324 10.51 -6.31 -9.57
N MET A 325 9.63 -7.22 -10.02
CA MET A 325 8.56 -7.87 -9.28
C MET A 325 8.42 -9.36 -9.65
N ALA A 326 8.25 -10.22 -8.64
CA ALA A 326 8.16 -11.68 -8.86
C ALA A 326 7.10 -12.37 -7.98
N ILE A 327 6.74 -13.61 -8.32
CA ILE A 327 5.76 -14.44 -7.61
C ILE A 327 6.44 -15.71 -7.10
N SER A 328 6.30 -15.98 -5.81
CA SER A 328 6.73 -17.24 -5.18
C SER A 328 5.76 -18.40 -5.40
N ASN A 329 6.17 -19.61 -5.03
CA ASN A 329 5.33 -20.81 -5.05
C ASN A 329 4.08 -20.68 -4.17
N ALA A 330 4.17 -19.91 -3.07
CA ALA A 330 3.03 -19.65 -2.20
C ALA A 330 2.05 -18.59 -2.76
N GLY A 331 2.30 -18.08 -3.98
CA GLY A 331 1.50 -17.00 -4.58
C GLY A 331 1.79 -15.60 -4.02
N ARG A 332 2.80 -15.46 -3.13
CA ARG A 332 3.21 -14.15 -2.60
C ARG A 332 3.95 -13.35 -3.65
N GLY A 333 3.62 -12.07 -3.76
CA GLY A 333 4.29 -11.10 -4.63
C GLY A 333 5.49 -10.46 -3.94
N TYR A 334 6.60 -10.35 -4.65
CA TYR A 334 7.85 -9.72 -4.23
C TYR A 334 8.11 -8.51 -5.10
N VAL A 335 8.69 -7.47 -4.52
CA VAL A 335 9.13 -6.28 -5.27
C VAL A 335 10.48 -5.81 -4.72
N TRP A 336 11.39 -5.50 -5.63
CA TRP A 336 12.70 -4.93 -5.33
C TRP A 336 12.76 -3.49 -5.83
N TYR A 337 13.40 -2.63 -5.04
CA TYR A 337 13.46 -1.19 -5.29
C TYR A 337 14.89 -0.72 -5.59
N LYS A 338 14.98 0.43 -6.28
CA LYS A 338 16.22 1.13 -6.62
C LYS A 338 17.02 1.58 -5.40
N ASP A 339 16.36 1.76 -4.26
CA ASP A 339 16.99 2.20 -3.01
C ASP A 339 17.62 1.05 -2.19
N GLY A 340 17.68 -0.17 -2.76
CA GLY A 340 18.29 -1.33 -2.10
C GLY A 340 17.37 -2.00 -1.07
N THR A 341 16.07 -1.68 -1.09
CA THR A 341 15.08 -2.38 -0.27
C THR A 341 14.15 -3.26 -1.10
N MET A 342 13.48 -4.19 -0.44
CA MET A 342 12.46 -5.07 -1.00
C MET A 342 11.30 -5.21 -0.03
N SER A 343 10.12 -5.55 -0.54
CA SER A 343 8.95 -5.85 0.27
C SER A 343 8.17 -7.01 -0.32
N VAL A 344 7.25 -7.58 0.48
CA VAL A 344 6.48 -8.77 0.09
C VAL A 344 5.02 -8.56 0.43
N GLY A 345 4.17 -8.97 -0.51
CA GLY A 345 2.74 -9.07 -0.35
C GLY A 345 2.28 -10.49 -0.02
N GLN A 346 1.13 -10.63 0.64
CA GLN A 346 0.42 -11.91 0.77
C GLN A 346 -0.01 -12.45 -0.60
N GLY A 347 -0.18 -11.56 -1.57
CA GLY A 347 -0.46 -11.86 -2.97
C GLY A 347 0.19 -10.84 -3.90
N ILE A 348 -0.44 -10.64 -5.06
CA ILE A 348 0.07 -9.76 -6.14
C ILE A 348 -0.52 -8.35 -6.14
N GLY A 349 -1.46 -8.06 -5.23
CA GLY A 349 -2.23 -6.82 -5.20
C GLY A 349 -1.72 -5.79 -4.20
N ASN A 350 -1.01 -6.20 -3.16
CA ASN A 350 -0.45 -5.28 -2.16
C ASN A 350 0.88 -5.80 -1.68
N PHE A 351 1.94 -5.07 -1.97
CA PHE A 351 3.31 -5.49 -1.69
C PHE A 351 3.83 -5.02 -0.32
N GLY A 352 2.95 -4.55 0.56
CA GLY A 352 3.28 -4.11 1.91
C GLY A 352 2.52 -4.80 3.04
N ASP A 353 1.67 -5.79 2.73
CA ASP A 353 0.80 -6.46 3.70
C ASP A 353 1.38 -7.76 4.28
N TYR A 354 2.58 -8.20 3.86
CA TYR A 354 3.27 -9.36 4.45
C TYR A 354 4.63 -9.01 5.05
N ILE A 355 5.54 -8.45 4.26
CA ILE A 355 6.86 -8.00 4.74
C ILE A 355 7.04 -6.54 4.32
N LEU A 356 7.12 -5.66 5.32
CA LEU A 356 7.45 -4.25 5.12
C LEU A 356 8.83 -4.07 4.48
N PRO A 357 9.09 -2.93 3.82
CA PRO A 357 10.36 -2.65 3.18
C PRO A 357 11.57 -2.94 4.08
N LYS A 358 12.48 -3.79 3.60
CA LYS A 358 13.74 -4.13 4.27
C LYS A 358 14.86 -4.24 3.25
N ASN A 359 16.11 -4.14 3.68
CA ASN A 359 17.26 -4.17 2.79
C ASN A 359 17.41 -5.55 2.11
N TYR A 360 17.84 -5.54 0.85
CA TYR A 360 18.43 -6.71 0.19
C TYR A 360 19.88 -6.42 -0.19
N VAL A 361 20.66 -7.47 -0.41
CA VAL A 361 22.04 -7.38 -0.88
C VAL A 361 22.20 -8.08 -2.23
N LEU A 362 23.17 -7.58 -2.99
CA LEU A 362 23.57 -8.11 -4.28
C LEU A 362 24.96 -8.75 -4.18
N PRO A 363 25.32 -9.66 -5.10
CA PRO A 363 26.69 -10.12 -5.25
C PRO A 363 27.68 -8.96 -5.34
N ALA A 364 28.91 -9.18 -4.87
CA ALA A 364 29.95 -8.15 -4.89
C ALA A 364 30.15 -7.56 -6.30
N GLY A 365 30.18 -6.24 -6.39
CA GLY A 365 30.35 -5.51 -7.66
C GLY A 365 29.05 -5.21 -8.40
N LYS A 366 27.89 -5.66 -7.90
CA LYS A 366 26.57 -5.33 -8.46
C LYS A 366 25.85 -4.25 -7.68
N VAL A 367 25.08 -3.44 -8.39
CA VAL A 367 24.15 -2.44 -7.84
C VAL A 367 22.74 -2.66 -8.41
N PRO A 368 21.67 -2.11 -7.79
CA PRO A 368 20.30 -2.32 -8.27
C PRO A 368 20.08 -1.96 -9.75
N ALA A 369 20.81 -0.96 -10.27
CA ALA A 369 20.71 -0.55 -11.67
C ALA A 369 21.26 -1.57 -12.67
N ASP A 370 22.07 -2.55 -12.23
CA ASP A 370 22.62 -3.59 -13.10
C ASP A 370 21.62 -4.71 -13.39
N ILE A 371 20.52 -4.77 -12.63
CA ILE A 371 19.52 -5.82 -12.73
C ILE A 371 18.73 -5.67 -14.03
N ALA A 372 18.60 -6.78 -14.74
CA ALA A 372 17.78 -6.94 -15.93
C ALA A 372 16.42 -7.58 -15.63
N GLY A 373 16.34 -8.40 -14.58
CA GLY A 373 15.12 -9.05 -14.09
C GLY A 373 15.46 -10.05 -12.97
N ILE A 374 14.47 -10.41 -12.16
CA ILE A 374 14.57 -11.33 -11.02
C ILE A 374 13.37 -12.27 -11.09
N ALA A 375 13.62 -13.56 -11.28
CA ALA A 375 12.55 -14.56 -11.25
C ALA A 375 12.68 -15.45 -10.02
N ILE A 376 11.55 -15.83 -9.44
CA ILE A 376 11.51 -16.81 -8.34
C ILE A 376 11.16 -18.18 -8.91
N LEU A 377 11.97 -19.20 -8.61
CA LEU A 377 11.72 -20.58 -9.00
C LEU A 377 10.68 -21.23 -8.05
N LYS A 378 9.57 -21.72 -8.61
CA LYS A 378 8.42 -22.18 -7.81
C LYS A 378 8.68 -23.52 -7.09
N SER A 379 9.71 -24.28 -7.44
CA SER A 379 10.00 -25.55 -6.75
C SER A 379 10.68 -25.37 -5.39
N ASN A 380 11.37 -24.24 -5.15
CA ASN A 380 12.17 -24.02 -3.94
C ASN A 380 12.25 -22.55 -3.48
N ASP A 381 11.54 -21.63 -4.13
CA ASP A 381 11.56 -20.18 -3.88
C ASP A 381 12.95 -19.51 -4.01
N HIS A 382 13.89 -20.13 -4.74
CA HIS A 382 15.17 -19.51 -5.05
C HIS A 382 14.97 -18.35 -6.04
N CYS A 383 15.61 -17.22 -5.76
CA CYS A 383 15.61 -16.04 -6.60
C CYS A 383 16.78 -16.11 -7.60
N TYR A 384 16.47 -15.97 -8.88
CA TYR A 384 17.45 -15.86 -9.96
C TYR A 384 17.48 -14.42 -10.46
N ALA A 385 18.54 -13.68 -10.10
CA ALA A 385 18.73 -12.29 -10.51
C ALA A 385 19.65 -12.24 -11.73
N PHE A 386 19.16 -11.71 -12.85
CA PHE A 386 19.90 -11.54 -14.10
C PHE A 386 20.41 -10.11 -14.22
N TYR A 387 21.61 -9.94 -14.77
CA TYR A 387 22.28 -8.64 -14.88
C TYR A 387 22.60 -8.29 -16.33
N ARG A 388 22.63 -6.99 -16.62
CA ARG A 388 22.82 -6.44 -17.98
C ARG A 388 24.21 -6.68 -18.60
N ASP A 389 25.14 -7.25 -17.84
CA ASP A 389 26.46 -7.65 -18.33
C ASP A 389 26.55 -9.14 -18.72
N GLY A 390 25.42 -9.84 -18.78
CA GLY A 390 25.39 -11.26 -19.16
C GLY A 390 25.74 -12.22 -18.03
N THR A 391 25.67 -11.75 -16.78
CA THR A 391 25.78 -12.61 -15.59
C THR A 391 24.45 -12.76 -14.86
N PHE A 392 24.28 -13.84 -14.11
CA PHE A 392 23.18 -14.04 -13.18
C PHE A 392 23.69 -14.58 -11.84
N SER A 393 22.89 -14.51 -10.79
CA SER A 393 23.16 -15.14 -9.49
C SER A 393 21.94 -15.86 -8.95
N GLU A 394 22.15 -16.77 -8.01
CA GLU A 394 21.09 -17.52 -7.34
C GLU A 394 21.12 -17.23 -5.83
N GLY A 395 19.98 -16.88 -5.28
CA GLY A 395 19.89 -16.47 -3.88
C GLY A 395 18.48 -16.55 -3.31
N ASN A 396 18.24 -15.80 -2.26
CA ASN A 396 16.92 -15.59 -1.68
C ASN A 396 16.53 -14.11 -1.81
N SER A 397 15.31 -13.76 -1.40
CA SER A 397 14.75 -12.42 -1.62
C SER A 397 15.51 -11.27 -0.95
N THR A 398 16.33 -11.55 0.08
CA THR A 398 17.16 -10.56 0.78
C THR A 398 18.65 -10.64 0.45
N ASP A 399 19.10 -11.70 -0.19
CA ASP A 399 20.48 -11.88 -0.62
C ASP A 399 20.46 -12.63 -1.96
N LEU A 400 20.56 -11.89 -3.06
CA LEU A 400 20.43 -12.42 -4.41
C LEU A 400 21.63 -13.27 -4.86
N GLY A 401 22.65 -13.46 -4.00
CA GLY A 401 23.79 -14.34 -4.23
C GLY A 401 23.97 -15.44 -3.19
N ALA A 402 22.98 -15.67 -2.32
CA ALA A 402 23.10 -16.55 -1.16
C ALA A 402 23.41 -18.03 -1.49
N TYR A 403 23.01 -18.52 -2.66
CA TYR A 403 23.17 -19.93 -3.04
C TYR A 403 24.27 -20.10 -4.10
N ALA A 404 24.35 -19.19 -5.07
CA ALA A 404 25.44 -19.15 -6.04
C ALA A 404 25.77 -17.71 -6.45
N GLY A 405 27.07 -17.41 -6.52
CA GLY A 405 27.58 -16.12 -7.01
C GLY A 405 27.38 -15.94 -8.51
N LEU A 406 28.10 -14.97 -9.09
CA LEU A 406 27.95 -14.60 -10.50
C LEU A 406 28.35 -15.75 -11.44
N GLN A 407 27.40 -16.16 -12.28
CA GLN A 407 27.54 -17.11 -13.37
C GLN A 407 27.17 -16.42 -14.68
N THR A 408 27.57 -16.97 -15.83
CA THR A 408 27.22 -16.40 -17.14
C THR A 408 25.93 -16.99 -17.68
N TYR A 409 25.11 -16.17 -18.34
CA TYR A 409 23.99 -16.64 -19.15
C TYR A 409 24.09 -16.09 -20.56
N VAL A 410 23.39 -16.73 -21.49
CA VAL A 410 23.24 -16.27 -22.87
C VAL A 410 21.78 -16.04 -23.21
N ILE A 411 21.55 -15.11 -24.12
CA ILE A 411 20.26 -14.82 -24.76
C ILE A 411 20.37 -15.05 -26.26
N SER A 412 19.27 -14.85 -26.99
CA SER A 412 19.29 -14.90 -28.45
C SER A 412 20.40 -14.01 -29.03
N PRO A 413 21.17 -14.48 -30.02
CA PRO A 413 22.24 -13.69 -30.64
C PRO A 413 21.74 -12.47 -31.42
N SER A 414 20.42 -12.36 -31.63
CA SER A 414 19.78 -11.19 -32.26
C SER A 414 19.34 -10.11 -31.27
N GLU A 415 19.59 -10.30 -29.97
CA GLU A 415 19.23 -9.37 -28.90
C GLU A 415 20.45 -8.88 -28.11
N THR A 416 20.23 -7.86 -27.28
CA THR A 416 21.25 -7.37 -26.34
C THR A 416 20.72 -7.42 -24.91
N TYR A 417 21.59 -7.57 -23.92
CA TYR A 417 21.19 -7.60 -22.50
C TYR A 417 20.48 -6.32 -22.03
N ASN A 418 20.73 -5.19 -22.70
CA ASN A 418 20.02 -3.93 -22.44
C ASN A 418 18.56 -3.95 -22.93
N ASN A 419 18.23 -4.81 -23.90
CA ASN A 419 16.87 -4.97 -24.39
C ASN A 419 16.01 -5.86 -23.47
N ILE A 420 16.62 -6.57 -22.51
CA ILE A 420 15.86 -7.37 -21.54
C ILE A 420 14.98 -6.41 -20.73
N MET A 421 13.68 -6.67 -20.82
CA MET A 421 12.66 -6.03 -20.00
C MET A 421 12.46 -6.81 -18.71
N ASP A 422 12.40 -8.14 -18.80
CA ASP A 422 12.30 -8.98 -17.62
C ASP A 422 12.55 -10.47 -17.90
N VAL A 423 12.61 -11.25 -16.82
CA VAL A 423 12.65 -12.70 -16.81
C VAL A 423 11.59 -13.30 -15.89
N GLY A 424 11.04 -14.46 -16.27
CA GLY A 424 10.05 -15.16 -15.44
C GLY A 424 10.26 -16.67 -15.48
N ILE A 425 9.82 -17.37 -14.44
CA ILE A 425 9.98 -18.83 -14.36
C ILE A 425 8.61 -19.51 -14.25
N ALA A 426 8.30 -20.37 -15.21
CA ALA A 426 7.04 -21.11 -15.26
C ALA A 426 6.96 -22.14 -14.14
N ALA A 427 5.81 -22.19 -13.46
CA ALA A 427 5.59 -23.08 -12.32
C ALA A 427 5.55 -24.54 -12.76
N SER A 428 4.91 -24.84 -13.90
CA SER A 428 4.72 -26.22 -14.37
C SER A 428 5.99 -26.91 -14.86
N SER A 429 6.96 -26.14 -15.36
CA SER A 429 8.11 -26.68 -16.09
C SER A 429 9.46 -26.23 -15.58
N GLY A 430 9.52 -25.17 -14.75
CA GLY A 430 10.78 -24.55 -14.33
C GLY A 430 11.54 -23.85 -15.47
N LYS A 431 10.91 -23.67 -16.64
CA LYS A 431 11.51 -22.99 -17.79
C LYS A 431 11.59 -21.49 -17.57
N PHE A 432 12.65 -20.90 -18.10
CA PHE A 432 12.95 -19.49 -17.97
C PHE A 432 12.48 -18.76 -19.21
N TYR A 433 11.62 -17.77 -19.02
CA TYR A 433 11.12 -16.89 -20.06
C TYR A 433 11.86 -15.56 -19.95
N VAL A 434 12.17 -14.96 -21.09
CA VAL A 434 12.74 -13.61 -21.15
C VAL A 434 11.95 -12.78 -22.15
N TRP A 435 11.62 -11.55 -21.77
CA TRP A 435 10.89 -10.59 -22.59
C TRP A 435 11.79 -9.42 -22.96
N PHE A 436 11.69 -8.96 -24.20
CA PHE A 436 12.53 -7.92 -24.76
C PHE A 436 11.72 -6.66 -25.11
N SER A 437 12.39 -5.51 -25.12
CA SER A 437 11.79 -4.18 -25.32
C SER A 437 11.16 -3.99 -26.70
N ASP A 438 11.47 -4.85 -27.66
CA ASP A 438 10.98 -4.81 -29.04
C ASP A 438 9.79 -5.77 -29.29
N ASN A 439 9.08 -6.17 -28.21
CA ASN A 439 7.93 -7.07 -28.23
C ASN A 439 8.28 -8.48 -28.74
N LYS A 440 9.43 -9.00 -28.35
CA LYS A 440 9.81 -10.39 -28.54
C LYS A 440 10.04 -11.10 -27.21
N MET A 441 10.06 -12.42 -27.27
CA MET A 441 10.41 -13.26 -26.14
C MET A 441 11.12 -14.54 -26.59
N SER A 442 11.89 -15.15 -25.70
CA SER A 442 12.48 -16.50 -25.87
C SER A 442 12.35 -17.32 -24.58
N VAL A 443 12.53 -18.63 -24.67
CA VAL A 443 12.46 -19.56 -23.52
C VAL A 443 13.69 -20.43 -23.45
N GLY A 444 14.24 -20.56 -22.25
CA GLY A 444 15.33 -21.44 -21.88
C GLY A 444 14.91 -22.64 -21.03
N ASN A 445 15.66 -23.73 -21.11
CA ASN A 445 15.56 -24.89 -20.21
C ASN A 445 16.18 -24.63 -18.83
N GLY A 446 16.96 -23.56 -18.67
CA GLY A 446 17.60 -23.19 -17.41
C GLY A 446 18.20 -21.79 -17.44
N ALA A 447 18.73 -21.34 -16.29
CA ALA A 447 19.23 -19.98 -16.12
C ALA A 447 20.45 -19.62 -17.00
N SER A 448 21.23 -20.60 -17.47
CA SER A 448 22.44 -20.33 -18.27
C SER A 448 22.16 -20.06 -19.75
N ASN A 449 20.99 -20.43 -20.28
CA ASN A 449 20.62 -20.16 -21.66
C ASN A 449 19.11 -19.90 -21.77
N LEU A 450 18.74 -18.66 -22.11
CA LEU A 450 17.35 -18.20 -22.16
C LEU A 450 16.70 -18.33 -23.55
N ASP A 451 17.33 -19.05 -24.48
CA ASP A 451 16.89 -19.16 -25.89
C ASP A 451 16.90 -20.61 -26.44
N ASP A 452 17.30 -21.61 -25.64
CA ASP A 452 17.53 -22.99 -26.11
C ASP A 452 16.29 -23.90 -26.18
N TYR A 453 15.13 -23.46 -25.68
CA TYR A 453 13.88 -24.23 -25.72
C TYR A 453 12.90 -23.67 -26.76
N ILE A 454 12.58 -22.38 -26.68
CA ILE A 454 11.83 -21.66 -27.71
C ILE A 454 12.70 -20.48 -28.14
N PRO A 455 13.24 -20.51 -29.36
CA PRO A 455 14.01 -19.39 -29.87
C PRO A 455 13.18 -18.12 -29.94
N LEU A 456 13.86 -16.98 -29.95
CA LEU A 456 13.30 -15.64 -30.08
C LEU A 456 12.16 -15.56 -31.09
N LYS A 457 11.00 -15.10 -30.63
CA LYS A 457 9.79 -14.95 -31.44
C LYS A 457 8.99 -13.69 -31.04
N PRO A 458 8.16 -13.16 -31.94
CA PRO A 458 7.33 -12.00 -31.62
C PRO A 458 6.22 -12.32 -30.60
N MET A 459 5.81 -11.28 -29.88
CA MET A 459 4.60 -11.21 -29.06
C MET A 459 3.47 -10.51 -29.83
N ASN A 460 2.23 -10.78 -29.42
CA ASN A 460 1.01 -10.20 -29.97
C ASN A 460 0.53 -8.99 -29.18
#